data_AF-A0A9X1XUW7-F1
#
_entry.id   AF-A0A9X1XUW7-F1
#
_cell.length_a   1.000
_cell.length_b   1.000
_cell.length_c   1.000
_cell.angle_alpha   90.00
_cell.angle_beta   90.00
_cell.angle_gamma   90.00
#
_symmetry.space_group_name_H-M   'P 1'
#
loop_
_entity.id
_entity.type
_entity.pdbx_description
1 polymer ?
#
loop_
_entity_poly.entity_id
_entity_poly.type
_entity_poly.pdbx_seq_one_letter_code
_entity_poly.pdbx_strand_id
1 'polypeptide(L)'
;MPIRTKQIEQALALAELHVSAGANGLFVPGLSDLRLIEALCQSSPLPVNIMVGGASSPSPRELAELGVARVSYGPHPYLQMMAALKEAARKALRMERNNRVG
;
A
#
# COMPACT_ATOMS: atom_id res chain seq x y z
N MET A 1 9.91 14.41 13.47
CA MET A 1 8.45 14.19 13.60
C MET A 1 8.16 12.84 14.25
N PRO A 2 7.47 12.78 15.40
CA PRO A 2 7.39 11.61 16.30
C PRO A 2 6.12 10.79 16.10
N ILE A 3 5.93 10.19 14.93
CA ILE A 3 4.80 9.25 14.71
C ILE A 3 5.17 7.80 15.20
N ARG A 4 6.34 7.58 15.81
CA ARG A 4 7.16 6.43 15.42
C ARG A 4 7.43 5.26 16.39
N THR A 5 6.77 5.13 17.53
CA THR A 5 6.94 3.92 18.36
C THR A 5 5.63 3.41 18.93
N LYS A 6 4.84 4.30 19.54
CA LYS A 6 3.55 3.94 20.16
C LYS A 6 2.57 3.28 19.20
N GLN A 7 2.53 3.71 17.94
CA GLN A 7 1.65 3.11 16.93
C GLN A 7 2.14 1.71 16.51
N ILE A 8 3.45 1.49 16.44
CA ILE A 8 4.04 0.17 16.16
C ILE A 8 3.79 -0.77 17.34
N GLU A 9 3.99 -0.30 18.57
CA GLU A 9 3.66 -1.05 19.79
C GLU A 9 2.18 -1.44 19.83
N GLN A 10 1.28 -0.51 19.49
CA GLN A 10 -0.15 -0.80 19.37
C GLN A 10 -0.45 -1.83 18.28
N ALA A 11 0.20 -1.73 17.11
CA ALA A 11 0.04 -2.69 16.02
C ALA A 11 0.51 -4.10 16.43
N LEU A 12 1.62 -4.19 17.16
CA LEU A 12 2.15 -5.45 17.69
C LEU A 12 1.25 -6.04 18.77
N ALA A 13 0.77 -5.24 19.71
CA ALA A 13 -0.18 -5.69 20.73
C ALA A 13 -1.49 -6.21 20.11
N LEU A 14 -1.98 -5.54 19.06
CA LEU A 14 -3.12 -6.04 18.29
C LEU A 14 -2.76 -7.34 17.55
N ALA A 15 -1.57 -7.45 16.96
CA ALA A 15 -1.15 -8.67 16.27
C ALA A 15 -1.17 -9.88 17.21
N GLU A 16 -0.64 -9.76 18.43
CA GLU A 16 -0.67 -10.81 19.46
C GLU A 16 -2.10 -11.25 19.80
N LEU A 17 -3.02 -10.30 20.01
CA LEU A 17 -4.42 -10.61 20.26
C LEU A 17 -5.06 -11.36 19.09
N HIS A 18 -4.74 -10.97 17.85
CA HIS A 18 -5.30 -11.59 16.65
C HIS A 18 -4.68 -12.97 16.37
N VAL A 19 -3.44 -13.25 16.79
CA VAL A 19 -2.87 -14.61 16.76
C VAL A 19 -3.76 -15.56 17.56
N SER A 20 -4.20 -15.15 18.76
CA SER A 20 -5.10 -15.99 19.58
C SER A 20 -6.46 -16.27 18.92
N ALA A 21 -6.86 -15.41 17.98
CA ALA A 21 -8.07 -15.56 17.16
C ALA A 21 -7.84 -16.32 15.83
N GLY A 22 -6.62 -16.82 15.58
CA GLY A 22 -6.27 -17.60 14.39
C GLY A 22 -5.81 -16.78 13.18
N ALA A 23 -5.43 -15.51 13.37
CA ALA A 23 -4.84 -14.71 12.30
C ALA A 23 -3.52 -15.33 11.80
N ASN A 24 -3.24 -15.17 10.51
CA ASN A 24 -2.08 -15.75 9.82
C ASN A 24 -1.23 -14.68 9.09
N GLY A 25 -1.51 -13.41 9.33
CA GLY A 25 -0.76 -12.30 8.75
C GLY A 25 -1.18 -10.96 9.35
N LEU A 26 -0.24 -10.02 9.37
CA LEU A 26 -0.47 -8.65 9.83
C LEU A 26 -0.45 -7.71 8.63
N PHE A 27 -1.54 -6.98 8.40
CA PHE A 27 -1.63 -6.02 7.29
C PHE A 27 -1.53 -4.59 7.80
N VAL A 28 -0.50 -3.84 7.37
CA VAL A 28 -0.28 -2.44 7.77
C VAL A 28 -0.25 -1.53 6.53
N PRO A 29 -1.43 -1.13 6.01
CA PRO A 29 -1.51 -0.28 4.83
C PRO A 29 -0.95 1.13 5.10
N GLY A 30 -0.20 1.68 4.14
CA GLY A 30 0.29 3.06 4.19
C GLY A 30 1.60 3.28 4.95
N LEU A 31 2.14 2.25 5.61
CA LEU A 31 3.46 2.30 6.22
C LEU A 31 4.55 2.32 5.13
N SER A 32 5.38 3.36 5.12
CA SER A 32 6.43 3.59 4.10
C SER A 32 7.81 3.92 4.66
N ASP A 33 7.94 4.17 5.98
CA ASP A 33 9.24 4.40 6.62
C ASP A 33 9.95 3.05 6.79
N LEU A 34 11.04 2.86 6.06
CA LEU A 34 11.80 1.60 6.02
C LEU A 34 12.23 1.11 7.41
N ARG A 35 12.63 2.01 8.31
CA ARG A 35 13.07 1.63 9.66
C ARG A 35 11.92 1.08 10.50
N LEU A 36 10.72 1.63 10.31
CA LEU A 36 9.52 1.14 11.00
C LEU A 36 9.06 -0.18 10.42
N ILE A 37 9.16 -0.36 9.11
CA ILE A 37 8.82 -1.61 8.42
C ILE A 37 9.75 -2.72 8.93
N GLU A 38 11.05 -2.47 9.00
CA GLU A 38 12.03 -3.41 9.52
C GLU A 38 11.74 -3.79 10.97
N ALA A 39 11.56 -2.79 11.85
CA ALA A 39 11.25 -3.03 13.26
C ALA A 39 9.95 -3.85 13.43
N LEU A 40 8.93 -3.56 12.62
CA LEU A 40 7.68 -4.30 12.61
C LEU A 40 7.88 -5.74 12.17
N CYS A 41 8.62 -5.99 11.08
CA CYS A 41 8.88 -7.34 10.60
C CYS A 41 9.69 -8.16 11.59
N GLN A 42 10.67 -7.55 12.26
CA GLN A 42 11.48 -8.21 13.30
C GLN A 42 10.68 -8.56 14.55
N SER A 43 9.66 -7.74 14.90
CA SER A 43 8.92 -7.88 16.16
C SER A 43 7.58 -8.59 16.01
N SER A 44 7.04 -8.70 14.79
CA SER A 44 5.69 -9.23 14.59
C SER A 44 5.65 -10.75 14.78
N PRO A 45 4.65 -11.27 15.51
CA PRO A 45 4.41 -12.72 15.57
C PRO A 45 3.80 -13.27 14.28
N LEU A 46 3.45 -12.40 13.32
CA LEU A 46 2.74 -12.75 12.09
C LEU A 46 3.51 -12.28 10.85
N PRO A 47 3.40 -13.01 9.72
CA PRO A 47 3.92 -12.53 8.43
C PRO A 47 3.35 -11.16 8.06
N VAL A 48 4.23 -10.18 7.83
CA VAL A 48 3.83 -8.79 7.56
C VAL A 48 3.49 -8.60 6.09
N ASN A 49 2.35 -7.95 5.83
CA ASN A 49 1.89 -7.50 4.52
C ASN A 49 1.94 -5.97 4.44
N ILE A 50 2.61 -5.42 3.42
CA ILE A 50 2.69 -3.97 3.17
C ILE A 50 2.02 -3.63 1.83
N MET A 51 1.17 -2.60 1.84
CA MET A 51 0.54 -2.08 0.62
C MET A 51 1.38 -0.97 0.00
N VAL A 52 1.72 -1.12 -1.27
CA VAL A 52 2.43 -0.12 -2.09
C VAL A 52 1.49 0.53 -3.11
N GLY A 53 1.84 1.73 -3.57
CA GLY A 53 1.11 2.38 -4.66
C GLY A 53 1.20 3.91 -4.75
N GLY A 54 1.97 4.54 -3.85
CA GLY A 54 2.31 5.97 -3.93
C GLY A 54 3.69 6.20 -4.54
N ALA A 55 3.97 7.43 -4.97
CA ALA A 55 5.28 7.82 -5.52
C ALA A 55 6.44 7.65 -4.51
N SER A 56 6.13 7.64 -3.22
CA SER A 56 7.08 7.44 -2.11
C SER A 56 7.04 6.02 -1.53
N SER A 57 6.37 5.07 -2.17
CA SER A 57 6.36 3.69 -1.71
C SER A 57 7.73 3.03 -1.96
N PRO A 58 8.29 2.31 -0.97
CA PRO A 58 9.45 1.46 -1.18
C PRO A 58 9.24 0.46 -2.31
N SER A 59 10.32 0.07 -2.97
CA SER A 59 10.26 -0.99 -3.97
C SER A 59 9.95 -2.35 -3.31
N PRO A 60 9.29 -3.29 -4.02
CA PRO A 60 9.08 -4.64 -3.50
C PRO A 60 10.38 -5.36 -3.12
N ARG A 61 11.50 -5.03 -3.77
CA ARG A 61 12.83 -5.55 -3.44
C ARG A 61 13.29 -5.08 -2.06
N GLU A 62 13.26 -3.78 -1.80
CA GLU A 62 13.62 -3.23 -0.49
C GLU A 62 12.72 -3.81 0.61
N LEU A 63 11.42 -3.94 0.36
CA LEU A 63 10.50 -4.54 1.33
C LEU A 63 10.85 -6.00 1.64
N ALA A 64 11.18 -6.79 0.63
CA ALA A 64 11.60 -8.19 0.83
C ALA A 64 12.89 -8.30 1.65
N GLU A 65 13.86 -7.42 1.41
CA GLU A 65 15.11 -7.35 2.18
C GLU A 65 14.87 -7.01 3.66
N LEU A 66 13.82 -6.26 3.98
CA LEU A 66 13.41 -5.93 5.35
C LEU A 66 12.55 -7.01 6.03
N GLY A 67 12.28 -8.14 5.35
CA GLY A 67 11.51 -9.24 5.91
C GLY A 67 9.99 -9.16 5.69
N VAL A 68 9.51 -8.28 4.81
CA VAL A 68 8.10 -8.26 4.43
C VAL A 68 7.74 -9.55 3.70
N ALA A 69 6.74 -10.26 4.21
CA ALA A 69 6.30 -11.55 3.65
C ALA A 69 5.36 -11.40 2.45
N ARG A 70 4.59 -10.29 2.38
CA ARG A 70 3.67 -10.02 1.28
C ARG A 70 3.65 -8.54 0.89
N VAL A 71 3.69 -8.27 -0.40
CA VAL A 71 3.46 -6.93 -0.95
C VAL A 71 2.12 -6.93 -1.66
N SER A 72 1.25 -5.98 -1.32
CA SER A 72 -0.04 -5.76 -1.98
C SER A 72 -0.08 -4.40 -2.66
N TYR A 73 -0.93 -4.23 -3.67
CA TYR A 73 -1.05 -2.95 -4.40
C TYR A 73 -2.36 -2.20 -4.09
N GLY A 74 -3.23 -2.80 -3.27
CA GLY A 74 -4.54 -2.26 -2.95
C GLY A 74 -5.33 -1.88 -4.22
N PRO A 75 -6.06 -0.75 -4.20
CA PRO A 75 -6.84 -0.31 -5.35
C PRO A 75 -6.00 0.46 -6.39
N HIS A 76 -4.69 0.68 -6.18
CA HIS A 76 -3.91 1.59 -7.01
C HIS A 76 -3.90 1.23 -8.50
N PRO A 77 -3.71 -0.04 -8.91
CA PRO A 77 -3.75 -0.40 -10.33
C PRO A 77 -5.13 -0.10 -10.96
N TYR A 78 -6.21 -0.37 -10.23
CA TYR A 78 -7.57 -0.06 -10.68
C TYR A 78 -7.79 1.45 -10.83
N LEU A 79 -7.36 2.24 -9.84
CA LEU A 79 -7.48 3.70 -9.89
C LEU A 79 -6.67 4.32 -11.04
N GLN A 80 -5.48 3.79 -11.31
CA GLN A 80 -4.66 4.19 -12.46
C GLN A 80 -5.36 3.88 -13.78
N MET A 81 -5.92 2.67 -13.93
CA MET A 81 -6.70 2.29 -15.11
C MET A 81 -7.90 3.20 -15.32
N MET A 82 -8.67 3.48 -14.26
CA MET A 82 -9.83 4.36 -14.34
C MET A 82 -9.45 5.81 -14.71
N ALA A 83 -8.32 6.31 -14.21
CA ALA A 83 -7.80 7.62 -14.59
C ALA A 83 -7.42 7.67 -16.08
N ALA A 84 -6.72 6.64 -16.58
CA ALA A 84 -6.35 6.55 -17.99
C ALA A 84 -7.57 6.47 -18.91
N LEU A 85 -8.57 5.64 -18.55
CA LEU A 85 -9.82 5.54 -19.29
C LEU A 85 -10.58 6.87 -19.34
N LYS A 86 -10.66 7.57 -18.20
CA LYS A 86 -11.30 8.89 -18.11
C LYS A 86 -10.63 9.91 -19.03
N GLU A 87 -9.30 9.91 -19.09
CA GLU A 87 -8.54 10.80 -19.98
C GLU A 87 -8.75 10.45 -21.46
N ALA A 88 -8.76 9.16 -21.81
CA ALA A 88 -9.04 8.73 -23.17
C ALA A 88 -10.46 9.13 -23.62
N ALA A 89 -11.48 8.90 -22.79
CA ALA A 89 -12.85 9.29 -23.07
C ALA A 89 -13.00 10.81 -23.25
N ARG A 90 -12.34 11.61 -22.39
CA ARG A 90 -12.32 13.08 -22.52
C ARG A 90 -11.71 13.53 -23.85
N LYS A 91 -10.64 12.87 -24.32
CA LYS A 91 -10.01 13.17 -25.60
C LYS A 91 -10.95 12.85 -26.77
N ALA A 92 -11.59 11.68 -26.77
CA ALA A 92 -12.55 11.28 -27.79
C ALA A 92 -13.72 12.27 -27.91
N LEU A 93 -14.34 12.64 -26.78
CA LEU A 93 -15.45 13.60 -26.76
C LEU A 93 -15.05 15.00 -27.26
N ARG A 94 -13.81 15.44 -27.01
CA ARG A 94 -13.28 16.71 -27.54
C ARG A 94 -13.06 16.66 -29.04
N MET A 95 -12.53 15.55 -29.56
CA MET A 95 -12.32 15.35 -30.99
C MET A 95 -13.64 15.36 -31.75
N GLU A 96 -14.65 14.65 -31.27
CA GLU A 96 -16.00 14.68 -31.85
C GLU A 96 -16.58 16.09 -31.89
N ARG A 97 -16.43 16.85 -30.80
CA ARG A 97 -16.92 18.23 -30.75
C ARG A 97 -16.22 19.10 -31.79
N ASN A 98 -14.90 19.02 -31.91
CA ASN A 98 -14.14 19.81 -32.88
C ASN A 98 -14.51 19.46 -34.34
N ASN A 99 -14.87 18.21 -34.61
CA ASN A 99 -15.24 17.73 -35.94
C ASN A 99 -16.67 18.10 -36.38
N ARG A 100 -17.50 18.65 -35.48
CA ARG A 100 -18.88 19.11 -35.77
C ARG A 100 -18.99 20.60 -36.04
N VAL A 101 -17.93 21.38 -35.82
CA VAL A 101 -17.94 22.86 -35.96
C VAL A 101 -17.09 23.33 -37.15
N GLY A 102 -16.52 22.40 -37.94
CA GLY A 102 -15.88 22.68 -39.22
C GLY A 102 -16.71 22.09 -40.35
#